data_AF-A0A0C2ZII8-F1
#
_entry.id   AF-A0A0C2ZII8-F1
#
_cell.length_a   1.000
_cell.length_b   1.000
_cell.length_c   1.000
_cell.angle_alpha   90.00
_cell.angle_beta   90.00
_cell.angle_gamma   90.00
#
_symmetry.space_group_name_H-M   'P 1'
#
loop_
_entity.id
_entity.type
_entity.pdbx_description
1 polymer ?
#
loop_
_entity_poly.entity_id
_entity_poly.type
_entity_poly.pdbx_seq_one_letter_code
_entity_poly.pdbx_strand_id
1 'polypeptide(L)'
;MILRLIPSFPYRQITYDLNFPCVLPFPDLPLPAAWTAQSNILTSIFQLENVTNIHVFDKAVGLVARINEVELDIPQKEITVSFIDGRSTKIAMKPDCVRMLDSVADDVRAFNEADGHRSSSESSACGSVVSSTDDLQSLNANGSLKPHKSGKHKRQRSLLFSLISSLVPKSLSSPPRPSSPNNVLVEPPQSPLPLPPGITVRVDCPSPPPQQVFFPPTQKRIRFLRTRARATLLDAWRLHILSALTSHMPPAGYLEWVLQSLAVKVHAELEELQNRSSKESTVWKAKHGRSRSEGRNALDLGDRSDAERRSRSPLPLSTPFNSADAAYPDPWT
;
A
#
# COMPACT_ATOMS: atom_id res chain seq x y z
N MET A 1 2.10 1.80 -5.10
CA MET A 1 2.15 1.03 -3.83
C MET A 1 3.45 1.39 -3.15
N ILE A 2 3.42 1.76 -1.86
CA ILE A 2 4.62 2.22 -1.16
C ILE A 2 5.11 1.14 -0.19
N LEU A 3 6.39 0.78 -0.28
CA LEU A 3 7.10 -0.01 0.74
C LEU A 3 7.82 0.94 1.68
N ARG A 4 7.56 0.83 2.98
CA ARG A 4 8.13 1.65 4.05
C ARG A 4 8.87 0.75 5.02
N LEU A 5 10.17 0.94 5.16
CA LEU A 5 11.03 0.17 6.06
C LEU A 5 11.45 1.01 7.26
N ILE A 6 11.10 0.52 8.46
CA ILE A 6 11.43 1.12 9.75
C ILE A 6 12.57 0.29 10.37
N PRO A 7 13.81 0.82 10.38
CA PRO A 7 14.97 0.10 10.93
C PRO A 7 15.01 0.18 12.47
N SER A 8 15.78 -0.73 13.09
CA SER A 8 15.91 -0.87 14.56
C SER A 8 16.65 0.27 15.27
N PHE A 9 17.36 1.13 14.53
CA PHE A 9 18.19 2.21 15.07
C PHE A 9 17.72 3.54 14.45
N PRO A 10 17.99 4.73 15.03
CA PRO A 10 17.28 5.99 14.76
C PRO A 10 17.70 6.61 13.41
N TYR A 11 17.49 5.85 12.35
CA TYR A 11 17.68 6.27 10.97
C TYR A 11 16.35 6.71 10.39
N ARG A 12 16.44 7.54 9.34
CA ARG A 12 15.28 7.91 8.55
C ARG A 12 14.67 6.65 7.95
N GLN A 13 13.34 6.61 7.95
CA GLN A 13 12.56 5.60 7.27
C GLN A 13 13.00 5.47 5.81
N ILE A 14 13.16 4.24 5.33
CA ILE A 14 13.51 3.95 3.94
C ILE A 14 12.21 3.72 3.18
N THR A 15 11.92 4.59 2.22
CA THR A 15 10.72 4.49 1.40
C THR A 15 11.07 4.06 -0.02
N TYR A 16 10.36 3.08 -0.54
CA TYR A 16 10.52 2.57 -1.88
C TYR A 16 9.16 2.46 -2.58
N ASP A 17 9.05 3.09 -3.75
CA ASP A 17 7.81 3.14 -4.50
C ASP A 17 7.75 2.03 -5.56
N LEU A 18 6.71 1.20 -5.47
CA LEU A 18 6.34 0.19 -6.43
C LEU A 18 5.14 0.69 -7.23
N ASN A 19 5.47 1.33 -8.36
CA ASN A 19 4.47 1.79 -9.32
C ASN A 19 4.32 0.78 -10.45
N PHE A 20 3.09 0.34 -10.63
CA PHE A 20 2.64 -0.20 -11.91
C PHE A 20 2.27 0.99 -12.79
N PRO A 21 2.72 1.04 -14.05
CA PRO A 21 2.20 2.04 -14.98
C PRO A 21 0.68 1.87 -15.07
N CYS A 22 -0.07 2.79 -14.45
CA CYS A 22 -1.52 2.84 -14.58
C CYS A 22 -1.91 3.26 -16.01
N VAL A 23 -1.05 4.05 -16.65
CA VAL A 23 -1.12 4.34 -18.08
C VAL A 23 -0.39 3.19 -18.77
N LEU A 24 -1.14 2.36 -19.49
CA LEU A 24 -0.55 1.39 -20.40
C LEU A 24 0.44 2.14 -21.31
N PRO A 25 1.61 1.57 -21.63
CA PRO A 25 2.60 2.23 -22.51
C PRO A 25 2.03 2.59 -23.90
N PHE A 26 0.81 2.13 -24.19
CA PHE A 26 0.03 2.40 -25.38
C PHE A 26 -1.29 3.05 -24.93
N PRO A 27 -1.40 4.39 -24.92
CA PRO A 27 -2.63 5.09 -24.52
C PRO A 27 -3.83 4.76 -25.42
N ASP A 28 -3.57 4.24 -26.62
CA ASP A 28 -4.60 3.86 -27.59
C ASP A 28 -5.00 2.38 -27.49
N LEU A 29 -4.39 1.60 -26.60
CA LEU A 29 -4.74 0.19 -26.48
C LEU A 29 -6.07 0.07 -25.73
N PRO A 30 -7.10 -0.56 -26.33
CA PRO A 30 -8.35 -0.79 -25.63
C PRO A 30 -8.10 -1.65 -24.38
N LEU A 31 -8.82 -1.36 -23.30
CA LEU A 31 -8.82 -2.23 -22.15
C LEU A 31 -9.31 -3.63 -22.56
N PRO A 32 -8.74 -4.70 -21.98
CA PRO A 32 -9.26 -6.05 -22.16
C PRO A 32 -10.77 -6.09 -21.88
N ALA A 33 -11.55 -6.70 -22.78
CA ALA A 33 -13.00 -6.70 -22.69
C ALA A 33 -13.53 -7.23 -21.33
N ALA A 34 -12.82 -8.21 -20.74
CA ALA A 34 -13.13 -8.74 -19.42
C ALA A 34 -13.00 -7.68 -18.31
N TRP A 35 -11.97 -6.83 -18.36
CA TRP A 35 -11.76 -5.76 -17.38
C TRP A 35 -12.82 -4.66 -17.56
N THR A 36 -13.15 -4.31 -18.80
CA THR A 36 -14.23 -3.36 -19.10
C THR A 36 -15.57 -3.86 -18.56
N ALA A 37 -15.88 -5.15 -18.76
CA ALA A 37 -17.11 -5.76 -18.22
C ALA A 37 -17.15 -5.71 -16.68
N GLN A 38 -16.04 -6.05 -16.01
CA GLN A 38 -15.95 -5.96 -14.55
C GLN A 38 -16.08 -4.51 -14.04
N SER A 39 -15.43 -3.57 -14.71
CA SER A 39 -15.56 -2.14 -14.39
C SER A 39 -17.00 -1.66 -14.54
N ASN A 40 -17.68 -2.04 -15.62
CA ASN A 40 -19.09 -1.67 -15.85
C ASN A 40 -20.02 -2.27 -14.79
N ILE A 41 -19.78 -3.51 -14.35
CA ILE A 41 -20.54 -4.11 -13.25
C ILE A 41 -20.37 -3.30 -11.97
N LEU A 42 -19.13 -2.95 -11.60
CA LEU A 42 -18.85 -2.15 -10.40
C LEU A 42 -19.53 -0.77 -10.44
N THR A 43 -19.41 -0.06 -11.57
CA THR A 43 -19.84 1.33 -11.66
C THR A 43 -21.32 1.47 -12.00
N SER A 44 -21.84 0.65 -12.91
CA SER A 44 -23.21 0.79 -13.41
C SER A 44 -24.21 0.02 -12.56
N ILE A 45 -23.84 -1.17 -12.07
CA ILE A 45 -24.75 -2.02 -11.28
C ILE A 45 -24.62 -1.70 -9.80
N PHE A 46 -23.40 -1.70 -9.27
CA PHE A 46 -23.16 -1.47 -7.84
C PHE A 46 -22.99 0.01 -7.47
N GLN A 47 -22.93 0.93 -8.44
CA GLN A 47 -22.76 2.37 -8.23
C GLN A 47 -21.51 2.71 -7.40
N LEU A 48 -20.44 1.93 -7.59
CA LEU A 48 -19.18 2.10 -6.88
C LEU A 48 -18.26 3.08 -7.60
N GLU A 49 -17.31 3.64 -6.83
CA GLU A 49 -16.30 4.54 -7.37
C GLU A 49 -15.46 3.85 -8.46
N ASN A 50 -15.06 4.64 -9.46
CA ASN A 50 -14.16 4.17 -10.50
C ASN A 50 -12.83 3.71 -9.91
N VAL A 51 -12.40 2.53 -10.32
CA VAL A 51 -11.13 1.96 -9.90
C VAL A 51 -9.97 2.82 -10.42
N THR A 52 -9.10 3.28 -9.52
CA THR A 52 -7.93 4.11 -9.85
C THR A 52 -6.83 3.34 -10.59
N ASN A 53 -6.77 2.02 -10.38
CA ASN A 53 -5.78 1.13 -10.98
C ASN A 53 -6.45 -0.06 -11.67
N ILE A 54 -6.42 -0.08 -13.00
CA ILE A 54 -7.03 -1.15 -13.82
C ILE A 54 -6.44 -2.54 -13.55
N HIS A 55 -5.20 -2.61 -13.03
CA HIS A 55 -4.51 -3.87 -12.77
C HIS A 55 -5.13 -4.67 -11.61
N VAL A 56 -6.05 -4.09 -10.84
CA VAL A 56 -6.79 -4.85 -9.80
C VAL A 56 -7.63 -5.99 -10.41
N PHE A 57 -8.02 -5.87 -11.68
CA PHE A 57 -8.80 -6.88 -12.40
C PHE A 57 -7.93 -8.04 -12.92
N ASP A 58 -6.62 -7.90 -12.90
CA ASP A 58 -5.69 -8.94 -13.31
C ASP A 58 -5.49 -9.97 -12.18
N LYS A 59 -5.60 -11.26 -12.48
CA LYS A 59 -5.43 -12.32 -11.47
C LYS A 59 -4.00 -12.43 -10.95
N ALA A 60 -2.99 -12.17 -11.78
CA ALA A 60 -1.59 -12.30 -11.45
C ALA A 60 -1.05 -11.10 -10.66
N VAL A 61 -1.47 -9.88 -11.01
CA VAL A 61 -0.97 -8.64 -10.37
C VAL A 61 -2.00 -7.93 -9.49
N GLY A 62 -3.27 -8.36 -9.52
CA GLY A 62 -4.36 -7.65 -8.85
C GLY A 62 -4.26 -7.63 -7.33
N LEU A 63 -3.58 -8.59 -6.71
CA LEU A 63 -3.24 -8.50 -5.28
C LEU A 63 -2.33 -7.29 -5.02
N VAL A 64 -1.24 -7.15 -5.79
CA VAL A 64 -0.30 -6.04 -5.60
C VAL A 64 -0.96 -4.70 -5.94
N ALA A 65 -1.83 -4.67 -6.96
CA ALA A 65 -2.56 -3.47 -7.34
C ALA A 65 -3.56 -2.98 -6.27
N ARG A 66 -4.04 -3.87 -5.39
CA ARG A 66 -4.93 -3.55 -4.26
C ARG A 66 -4.22 -3.01 -3.03
N ILE A 67 -2.89 -3.15 -2.97
CA ILE A 67 -2.12 -2.75 -1.80
C ILE A 67 -1.74 -1.29 -1.96
N ASN A 68 -2.12 -0.49 -0.96
CA ASN A 68 -1.79 0.92 -0.90
C ASN A 68 -0.37 1.11 -0.36
N GLU A 69 -0.12 0.51 0.80
CA GLU A 69 1.09 0.73 1.59
C GLU A 69 1.48 -0.53 2.36
N VAL A 70 2.78 -0.72 2.54
CA VAL A 70 3.37 -1.84 3.27
C VAL A 70 4.41 -1.27 4.21
N GLU A 71 4.16 -1.38 5.50
CA GLU A 71 5.08 -0.98 6.56
C GLU A 71 5.80 -2.20 7.11
N LEU A 72 7.13 -2.14 7.08
CA LEU A 72 8.05 -3.18 7.52
C LEU A 72 8.71 -2.67 8.82
N ASP A 73 8.13 -3.02 9.97
CA ASP A 73 8.66 -2.63 11.28
C ASP A 73 9.62 -3.72 11.79
N ILE A 74 10.92 -3.49 11.62
CA ILE A 74 11.97 -4.41 12.09
C ILE A 74 11.97 -4.51 13.63
N PRO A 75 12.00 -3.40 14.41
CA PRO A 75 12.03 -3.51 15.87
C PRO A 75 10.80 -4.22 16.46
N GLN A 76 9.61 -4.01 15.91
CA GLN A 76 8.41 -4.75 16.32
C GLN A 76 8.29 -6.14 15.71
N LYS A 77 9.10 -6.45 14.68
CA LYS A 77 9.03 -7.69 13.89
C LYS A 77 7.64 -7.91 13.30
N GLU A 78 7.01 -6.84 12.81
CA GLU A 78 5.65 -6.85 12.29
C GLU A 78 5.60 -6.18 10.91
N ILE A 79 4.88 -6.79 9.98
CA ILE A 79 4.55 -6.22 8.66
C ILE A 79 3.10 -5.76 8.71
N THR A 80 2.85 -4.47 8.50
CA THR A 80 1.50 -3.94 8.33
C THR A 80 1.24 -3.67 6.85
N VAL A 81 0.19 -4.28 6.29
CA VAL A 81 -0.21 -4.07 4.91
C VAL A 81 -1.55 -3.35 4.89
N SER A 82 -1.58 -2.18 4.27
CA SER A 82 -2.77 -1.34 4.10
C SER A 82 -3.30 -1.45 2.67
N PHE A 83 -4.59 -1.68 2.51
CA PHE A 83 -5.26 -1.84 1.23
C PHE A 83 -6.00 -0.57 0.80
N ILE A 84 -6.36 -0.49 -0.48
CA ILE A 84 -7.05 0.68 -1.06
C ILE A 84 -8.46 0.92 -0.51
N ASP A 85 -9.08 -0.05 0.16
CA ASP A 85 -10.37 0.11 0.84
C ASP A 85 -10.24 0.53 2.31
N GLY A 86 -9.02 0.82 2.76
CA GLY A 86 -8.74 1.23 4.13
C GLY A 86 -8.60 0.07 5.13
N ARG A 87 -8.83 -1.19 4.72
CA ARG A 87 -8.49 -2.34 5.57
C ARG A 87 -6.98 -2.44 5.73
N SER A 88 -6.55 -3.01 6.86
CA SER A 88 -5.16 -3.37 7.10
C SER A 88 -5.04 -4.77 7.67
N THR A 89 -3.92 -5.43 7.37
CA THR A 89 -3.56 -6.72 7.98
C THR A 89 -2.16 -6.66 8.56
N LYS A 90 -1.96 -7.35 9.69
CA LYS A 90 -0.69 -7.43 10.41
C LYS A 90 -0.14 -8.85 10.30
N ILE A 91 1.11 -8.97 9.91
CA ILE A 91 1.78 -10.25 9.67
C ILE A 91 3.07 -10.28 10.48
N ALA A 92 3.25 -11.31 11.31
CA ALA A 92 4.50 -11.49 12.04
C ALA A 92 5.67 -11.76 11.08
N MET A 93 6.78 -11.06 11.27
CA MET A 93 7.99 -11.25 10.44
C MET A 93 8.67 -12.56 10.78
N LYS A 94 8.99 -13.34 9.74
CA LYS A 94 9.91 -14.48 9.86
C LYS A 94 11.34 -13.98 10.14
N PRO A 95 12.17 -14.73 10.90
CA PRO A 95 13.54 -14.31 11.22
C PRO A 95 14.40 -14.08 9.97
N ASP A 96 14.18 -14.86 8.90
CA ASP A 96 14.89 -14.66 7.63
C ASP A 96 14.51 -13.35 6.95
N CYS A 97 13.24 -12.94 7.04
CA CYS A 97 12.78 -11.65 6.53
C CYS A 97 13.47 -10.50 7.26
N VAL A 98 13.54 -10.58 8.60
CA VAL A 98 14.25 -9.60 9.44
C VAL A 98 15.71 -9.45 8.98
N ARG A 99 16.43 -10.57 8.83
CA ARG A 99 17.82 -10.57 8.36
C ARG A 99 17.99 -9.92 6.97
N MET A 100 17.09 -10.21 6.04
CA MET A 100 17.11 -9.60 4.71
C MET A 100 16.90 -8.09 4.79
N LEU A 101 15.97 -7.63 5.60
CA LEU A 101 15.65 -6.21 5.76
C LEU A 101 16.74 -5.45 6.52
N ASP A 102 17.39 -6.06 7.51
CA ASP A 102 18.58 -5.50 8.16
C ASP A 102 19.73 -5.30 7.16
N SER A 103 19.95 -6.28 6.26
CA SER A 103 20.93 -6.12 5.17
C SER A 103 20.58 -4.97 4.23
N VAL A 104 19.30 -4.68 3.98
CA VAL A 104 18.88 -3.50 3.21
C VAL A 104 19.21 -2.22 3.97
N ALA A 105 18.95 -2.18 5.27
CA ALA A 105 19.29 -1.02 6.11
C ALA A 105 20.81 -0.76 6.14
N ASP A 106 21.62 -1.81 6.24
CA ASP A 106 23.09 -1.71 6.19
C ASP A 106 23.59 -1.23 4.82
N ASP A 107 23.00 -1.70 3.71
CA ASP A 107 23.35 -1.24 2.37
C ASP A 107 23.04 0.25 2.16
N VAL A 108 21.88 0.70 2.65
CA VAL A 108 21.47 2.10 2.59
C VAL A 108 22.37 2.96 3.50
N ARG A 109 22.77 2.45 4.66
CA ARG A 109 23.73 3.12 5.54
C ARG A 109 25.08 3.31 4.85
N ALA A 110 25.65 2.23 4.31
CA ALA A 110 26.93 2.27 3.60
C ALA A 110 26.88 3.20 2.37
N PHE A 111 25.73 3.27 1.70
CA PHE A 111 25.49 4.23 0.61
C PHE A 111 25.53 5.68 1.11
N ASN A 112 24.82 5.99 2.20
CA ASN A 112 24.77 7.35 2.75
C ASN A 112 26.13 7.84 3.27
N GLU A 113 26.91 6.95 3.91
CA GLU A 113 28.27 7.26 4.37
C GLU A 113 29.21 7.56 3.20
N ALA A 114 29.14 6.77 2.12
CA ALA A 114 29.95 6.98 0.93
C ALA A 114 29.61 8.30 0.20
N ASP A 115 28.34 8.72 0.21
CA ASP A 115 27.90 9.97 -0.41
C ASP A 115 28.25 11.20 0.44
N GLY A 116 28.20 11.07 1.77
CA GLY A 116 28.61 12.12 2.72
C GLY A 116 30.07 12.58 2.50
N HIS A 117 31.00 11.66 2.34
CA HIS A 117 32.41 11.99 2.09
C HIS A 117 32.65 12.77 0.80
N ARG A 118 31.83 12.55 -0.22
CA ARG A 118 31.94 13.27 -1.50
C ARG A 118 31.56 14.74 -1.36
N SER A 119 30.45 15.01 -0.68
CA SER A 119 29.97 16.39 -0.49
C SER A 119 30.92 17.24 0.37
N SER A 120 31.59 16.65 1.37
CA SER A 120 32.61 17.34 2.16
C SER A 120 33.87 17.66 1.36
N SER A 121 34.31 16.75 0.48
CA SER A 121 35.54 16.92 -0.31
C SER A 121 35.38 17.96 -1.43
N GLU A 122 34.23 17.97 -2.11
CA GLU A 122 33.93 18.98 -3.15
C GLU A 122 33.78 20.38 -2.55
N SER A 123 33.21 20.50 -1.34
CA SER A 123 33.07 21.80 -0.65
C SER A 123 34.41 22.38 -0.19
N SER A 124 35.41 21.55 0.09
CA SER A 124 36.75 22.01 0.48
C SER A 124 37.59 22.53 -0.69
N ALA A 125 37.33 22.08 -1.93
CA ALA A 125 38.16 22.42 -3.09
C ALA A 125 37.85 23.80 -3.70
N CYS A 126 36.65 24.35 -3.48
CA CYS A 126 36.25 25.65 -4.03
C CYS A 126 36.45 26.83 -3.06
N GLY A 127 36.83 26.58 -1.81
CA GLY A 127 37.02 27.62 -0.79
C GLY A 127 38.40 28.29 -0.77
N SER A 128 39.36 27.83 -1.58
CA SER A 128 40.78 28.20 -1.42
C SER A 128 41.35 29.08 -2.55
N VAL A 129 40.56 29.99 -3.14
CA VAL A 129 41.05 30.89 -4.22
C VAL A 129 40.98 32.38 -3.88
N VAL A 130 40.46 32.81 -2.72
CA VAL A 130 40.48 34.24 -2.37
C VAL A 130 40.81 34.44 -0.88
N SER A 131 42.10 34.40 -0.56
CA SER A 131 42.61 35.15 0.60
C SER A 131 44.11 35.42 0.42
N SER A 132 44.39 36.45 -0.38
CA SER A 132 45.64 37.21 -0.35
C SER A 132 45.32 38.60 -0.85
N THR A 133 44.65 39.37 0.00
CA THR A 133 44.73 40.82 -0.04
C THR A 133 44.75 41.29 1.41
N ASP A 134 45.96 41.66 1.83
CA ASP A 134 46.18 42.64 2.89
C ASP A 134 45.18 43.80 2.73
N ASP A 135 44.51 44.20 3.81
CA ASP A 135 44.66 45.53 4.39
C ASP A 135 43.64 45.80 5.51
N LEU A 136 44.22 45.96 6.71
CA LEU A 136 43.96 46.94 7.76
C LEU A 136 42.56 47.58 7.96
N GLN A 137 42.16 47.53 9.24
CA GLN A 137 41.42 48.54 10.02
C GLN A 137 39.97 48.88 9.62
N SER A 138 39.04 48.65 10.55
CA SER A 138 38.32 49.75 11.24
C SER A 138 37.17 49.21 12.11
N LEU A 139 37.25 49.52 13.40
CA LEU A 139 36.16 49.46 14.35
C LEU A 139 35.14 50.57 14.01
N ASN A 140 33.87 50.25 13.71
CA ASN A 140 32.73 51.01 14.25
C ASN A 140 31.33 50.52 13.82
N ALA A 141 30.44 50.59 14.83
CA ALA A 141 29.06 51.08 14.81
C ALA A 141 27.95 50.34 14.02
N ASN A 142 27.01 49.80 14.83
CA ASN A 142 25.55 49.89 14.71
C ASN A 142 24.97 50.57 13.46
N GLY A 143 24.12 49.85 12.72
CA GLY A 143 23.20 50.48 11.78
C GLY A 143 22.44 49.53 10.84
N SER A 144 21.16 49.33 11.15
CA SER A 144 20.02 49.37 10.21
C SER A 144 19.92 48.40 9.00
N LEU A 145 18.96 47.47 9.13
CA LEU A 145 17.97 47.01 8.14
C LEU A 145 18.14 47.45 6.68
N LYS A 146 18.40 46.49 5.76
CA LYS A 146 17.82 46.46 4.39
C LYS A 146 17.67 45.02 3.86
N PRO A 147 16.53 44.67 3.23
CA PRO A 147 16.33 43.38 2.56
C PRO A 147 16.79 43.44 1.09
N HIS A 148 17.71 42.56 0.69
CA HIS A 148 18.16 42.45 -0.70
C HIS A 148 17.38 41.37 -1.48
N LYS A 149 16.49 41.91 -2.32
CA LYS A 149 15.97 41.50 -3.63
C LYS A 149 16.37 40.12 -4.21
N SER A 150 15.30 39.44 -4.61
CA SER A 150 15.17 38.24 -5.45
C SER A 150 16.07 38.17 -6.70
N GLY A 151 16.92 37.14 -6.73
CA GLY A 151 17.61 36.67 -7.93
C GLY A 151 16.71 35.75 -8.76
N LYS A 152 16.20 36.26 -9.88
CA LYS A 152 15.42 35.50 -10.88
C LYS A 152 16.35 34.60 -11.70
N HIS A 153 16.39 33.30 -11.44
CA HIS A 153 17.05 32.35 -12.33
C HIS A 153 16.07 31.85 -13.40
N LYS A 154 16.01 32.54 -14.54
CA LYS A 154 15.24 32.17 -15.74
C LYS A 154 16.13 31.33 -16.67
N ARG A 155 16.12 30.00 -16.51
CA ARG A 155 16.55 29.05 -17.55
C ARG A 155 15.57 27.89 -17.66
N GLN A 156 14.38 28.20 -18.15
CA GLN A 156 13.52 27.24 -18.83
C GLN A 156 14.09 27.07 -20.25
N ARG A 157 14.69 25.91 -20.54
CA ARG A 157 14.99 25.51 -21.93
C ARG A 157 14.20 24.23 -22.26
N SER A 158 13.18 24.48 -23.09
CA SER A 158 12.61 23.61 -24.13
C SER A 158 12.14 22.20 -23.78
N LEU A 159 10.85 22.09 -23.43
CA LEU A 159 10.04 20.86 -23.51
C LEU A 159 9.01 20.93 -24.66
N LEU A 160 9.29 21.71 -25.71
CA LEU A 160 8.34 21.98 -26.81
C LEU A 160 8.64 21.27 -28.13
N PHE A 161 9.65 20.39 -28.18
CA PHE A 161 9.99 19.64 -29.41
C PHE A 161 9.58 18.17 -29.41
N SER A 162 8.83 17.70 -28.40
CA SER A 162 8.42 16.29 -28.31
C SER A 162 6.95 16.01 -28.66
N LEU A 163 6.20 17.02 -29.15
CA LEU A 163 4.73 16.94 -29.34
C LEU A 163 4.26 16.76 -30.80
N ILE A 164 5.15 16.71 -31.79
CA ILE A 164 4.74 16.70 -33.22
C ILE A 164 5.09 15.37 -33.93
N SER A 165 5.00 14.23 -33.23
CA SER A 165 5.28 12.92 -33.85
C SER A 165 4.15 11.89 -33.76
N SER A 166 2.91 12.26 -33.39
CA SER A 166 1.80 11.28 -33.26
C SER A 166 0.59 11.52 -34.16
N LEU A 167 0.72 12.26 -35.26
CA LEU A 167 -0.36 12.44 -36.24
C LEU A 167 -0.05 11.70 -37.55
N VAL A 168 -0.29 10.38 -37.55
CA VAL A 168 -0.57 9.62 -38.78
C VAL A 168 -1.81 8.75 -38.52
N PRO A 169 -2.98 9.07 -39.12
CA PRO A 169 -4.15 8.19 -39.07
C PRO A 169 -3.92 6.99 -39.98
N LYS A 170 -3.81 5.78 -39.42
CA LYS A 170 -3.90 4.54 -40.20
C LYS A 170 -5.32 4.01 -40.17
N SER A 171 -5.89 3.97 -41.36
CA SER A 171 -7.24 3.57 -41.71
C SER A 171 -7.61 2.17 -41.21
N LEU A 172 -8.78 2.13 -40.58
CA LEU A 172 -9.82 1.10 -40.59
C LEU A 172 -9.51 -0.16 -41.43
N SER A 173 -9.25 -1.28 -40.75
CA SER A 173 -9.53 -2.61 -41.29
C SER A 173 -10.41 -3.36 -40.29
N SER A 174 -11.51 -3.90 -40.82
CA SER A 174 -12.63 -4.50 -40.09
C SER A 174 -12.25 -5.84 -39.43
N PRO A 175 -12.77 -6.18 -38.24
CA PRO A 175 -12.55 -7.48 -37.63
C PRO A 175 -13.46 -8.56 -38.26
N PRO A 176 -12.96 -9.77 -38.55
CA PRO A 176 -13.83 -10.90 -38.84
C PRO A 176 -14.49 -11.45 -37.58
N ARG A 177 -15.77 -11.78 -37.77
CA ARG A 177 -16.78 -12.30 -36.84
C ARG A 177 -16.37 -13.63 -36.18
N PRO A 178 -16.65 -13.85 -34.88
CA PRO A 178 -16.44 -15.14 -34.23
C PRO A 178 -17.54 -16.14 -34.61
N SER A 179 -17.14 -17.32 -35.09
CA SER A 179 -18.00 -18.50 -35.23
C SER A 179 -18.02 -19.30 -33.91
N SER A 180 -19.22 -19.68 -33.50
CA SER A 180 -19.55 -20.49 -32.32
C SER A 180 -18.96 -21.91 -32.31
N PRO A 181 -18.98 -22.58 -31.14
CA PRO A 181 -18.19 -23.78 -30.86
C PRO A 181 -18.91 -25.05 -31.32
N ASN A 182 -18.16 -25.98 -31.93
CA ASN A 182 -18.59 -27.36 -32.10
C ASN A 182 -17.79 -28.22 -31.11
N ASN A 183 -18.50 -28.74 -30.10
CA ASN A 183 -17.99 -29.76 -29.19
C ASN A 183 -17.74 -31.04 -30.00
N VAL A 184 -16.47 -31.35 -30.26
CA VAL A 184 -16.04 -32.71 -30.60
C VAL A 184 -15.02 -33.13 -29.56
N LEU A 185 -15.42 -34.08 -28.73
CA LEU A 185 -14.59 -34.80 -27.78
C LEU A 185 -13.60 -35.64 -28.62
N VAL A 186 -12.37 -35.15 -28.79
CA VAL A 186 -11.29 -35.90 -29.47
C VAL A 186 -10.30 -36.37 -28.41
N GLU A 187 -10.23 -37.68 -28.31
CA GLU A 187 -9.27 -38.52 -27.58
C GLU A 187 -7.81 -38.12 -27.91
N PRO A 188 -6.87 -38.09 -26.94
CA PRO A 188 -5.50 -37.70 -27.20
C PRO A 188 -4.72 -38.84 -27.87
N PRO A 189 -4.21 -38.68 -29.12
CA PRO A 189 -3.22 -39.60 -29.65
C PRO A 189 -1.88 -39.39 -28.94
N GLN A 190 -1.42 -40.43 -28.25
CA GLN A 190 -0.04 -40.57 -27.82
C GLN A 190 0.86 -40.67 -29.05
N SER A 191 1.74 -39.68 -29.29
CA SER A 191 2.92 -39.80 -30.17
C SER A 191 3.92 -38.67 -29.87
N PRO A 192 5.23 -38.96 -29.80
CA PRO A 192 6.27 -37.97 -29.57
C PRO A 192 6.57 -37.19 -30.85
N LEU A 193 6.36 -35.87 -30.83
CA LEU A 193 6.80 -34.98 -31.90
C LEU A 193 8.33 -34.77 -31.85
N PRO A 194 9.03 -34.83 -32.99
CA PRO A 194 10.45 -34.49 -33.08
C PRO A 194 10.66 -33.00 -32.85
N LEU A 195 11.75 -32.67 -32.15
CA LEU A 195 12.21 -31.30 -31.89
C LEU A 195 12.30 -30.52 -33.22
N PRO A 196 11.66 -29.34 -33.33
CA PRO A 196 11.86 -28.47 -34.47
C PRO A 196 13.33 -28.01 -34.51
N PRO A 197 13.97 -27.96 -35.70
CA PRO A 197 15.32 -27.43 -35.82
C PRO A 197 15.32 -25.97 -35.36
N GLY A 198 16.20 -25.67 -34.40
CA GLY A 198 16.35 -24.34 -33.81
C GLY A 198 16.61 -23.30 -34.89
N ILE A 199 15.60 -22.47 -35.17
CA ILE A 199 15.78 -21.23 -35.91
C ILE A 199 16.45 -20.26 -34.93
N THR A 200 17.78 -20.34 -34.84
CA THR A 200 18.60 -19.21 -34.37
C THR A 200 18.41 -18.07 -35.35
N VAL A 201 17.38 -17.26 -35.14
CA VAL A 201 17.30 -15.92 -35.73
C VAL A 201 18.42 -15.13 -35.08
N ARG A 202 19.59 -15.11 -35.73
CA ARG A 202 20.62 -14.10 -35.48
C ARG A 202 20.03 -12.77 -35.91
N VAL A 203 19.41 -12.08 -34.97
CA VAL A 203 19.18 -10.65 -35.11
C VAL A 203 20.57 -10.03 -34.99
N ASP A 204 21.22 -9.81 -36.14
CA ASP A 204 22.44 -9.02 -36.26
C ASP A 204 22.10 -7.57 -35.91
N CYS A 205 21.96 -7.30 -34.61
CA CYS A 205 21.90 -5.95 -34.08
C CYS A 205 23.33 -5.42 -34.12
N PRO A 206 23.64 -4.38 -34.93
CA PRO A 206 24.98 -3.82 -34.98
C PRO A 206 25.34 -3.33 -33.59
N SER A 207 26.26 -4.05 -32.93
CA SER A 207 26.74 -3.68 -31.61
C SER A 207 27.37 -2.29 -31.72
N PRO A 208 26.86 -1.27 -31.00
CA PRO A 208 27.54 0.00 -30.94
C PRO A 208 28.97 -0.24 -30.42
N PRO A 209 29.98 0.47 -30.94
CA PRO A 209 31.35 0.31 -30.49
C PRO A 209 31.41 0.47 -28.97
N PRO A 210 32.22 -0.35 -28.25
CA PRO A 210 32.30 -0.31 -26.80
C PRO A 210 32.87 1.05 -26.37
N GLN A 211 31.98 2.01 -26.13
CA GLN A 211 32.34 3.25 -25.47
C GLN A 211 32.71 2.88 -24.04
N GLN A 212 34.01 2.75 -23.77
CA GLN A 212 34.54 2.60 -22.42
C GLN A 212 34.33 3.93 -21.68
N VAL A 213 33.12 4.12 -21.17
CA VAL A 213 32.82 5.21 -20.26
C VAL A 213 33.54 4.89 -18.95
N PHE A 214 34.69 5.54 -18.73
CA PHE A 214 35.43 5.47 -17.47
C PHE A 214 34.60 6.11 -16.37
N PHE A 215 33.78 5.31 -15.70
CA PHE A 215 33.12 5.72 -14.47
C PHE A 215 34.13 5.66 -13.32
N PRO A 216 34.21 6.71 -12.47
CA PRO A 216 35.06 6.67 -11.29
C PRO A 216 34.70 5.46 -10.41
N PRO A 217 35.68 4.77 -9.82
CA PRO A 217 35.49 3.51 -9.09
C PRO A 217 34.49 3.64 -7.92
N THR A 218 34.37 4.83 -7.34
CA THR A 218 33.38 5.15 -6.28
C THR A 218 31.93 5.07 -6.77
N GLN A 219 31.66 5.47 -8.01
CA GLN A 219 30.30 5.46 -8.57
C GLN A 219 29.78 4.03 -8.82
N LYS A 220 30.67 3.09 -9.14
CA LYS A 220 30.32 1.68 -9.33
C LYS A 220 29.83 1.05 -8.02
N ARG A 221 30.51 1.33 -6.90
CA ARG A 221 30.14 0.83 -5.56
C ARG A 221 28.76 1.36 -5.12
N ILE A 222 28.52 2.65 -5.29
CA ILE A 222 27.25 3.30 -4.92
C ILE A 222 26.07 2.69 -5.68
N ARG A 223 26.19 2.51 -7.00
CA ARG A 223 25.15 1.86 -7.82
C ARG A 223 24.92 0.41 -7.39
N PHE A 224 25.99 -0.32 -7.08
CA PHE A 224 25.91 -1.69 -6.61
C PHE A 224 25.11 -1.80 -5.30
N LEU A 225 25.42 -0.99 -4.28
CA LEU A 225 24.71 -0.98 -3.00
C LEU A 225 23.21 -0.70 -3.17
N ARG A 226 22.86 0.31 -3.99
CA ARG A 226 21.47 0.65 -4.27
C ARG A 226 20.72 -0.47 -5.00
N THR A 227 21.35 -1.09 -5.99
CA THR A 227 20.75 -2.20 -6.74
C THR A 227 20.57 -3.43 -5.84
N ARG A 228 21.55 -3.75 -5.00
CA ARG A 228 21.49 -4.86 -4.05
C ARG A 228 20.38 -4.63 -3.01
N ALA A 229 20.35 -3.47 -2.37
CA ALA A 229 19.28 -3.09 -1.43
C ALA A 229 17.89 -3.22 -2.06
N ARG A 230 17.72 -2.74 -3.30
CA ARG A 230 16.46 -2.85 -4.05
C ARG A 230 16.09 -4.31 -4.34
N ALA A 231 17.04 -5.12 -4.82
CA ALA A 231 16.80 -6.53 -5.12
C ALA A 231 16.40 -7.29 -3.86
N THR A 232 17.15 -7.14 -2.77
CA THR A 232 16.87 -7.79 -1.48
C THR A 232 15.51 -7.37 -0.92
N LEU A 233 15.13 -6.08 -1.02
CA LEU A 233 13.81 -5.61 -0.59
C LEU A 233 12.67 -6.26 -1.40
N LEU A 234 12.86 -6.39 -2.73
CA LEU A 234 11.88 -7.05 -3.60
C LEU A 234 11.80 -8.56 -3.34
N ASP A 235 12.92 -9.20 -3.04
CA ASP A 235 12.94 -10.61 -2.69
C ASP A 235 12.24 -10.85 -1.36
N ALA A 236 12.48 -10.00 -0.35
CA ALA A 236 11.77 -10.06 0.92
C ALA A 236 10.26 -9.89 0.73
N TRP A 237 9.85 -8.93 -0.11
CA TRP A 237 8.46 -8.73 -0.51
C TRP A 237 7.84 -9.99 -1.13
N ARG A 238 8.50 -10.58 -2.13
CA ARG A 238 7.97 -11.75 -2.86
C ARG A 238 7.90 -13.00 -1.98
N LEU A 239 8.94 -13.26 -1.20
CA LEU A 239 9.07 -14.50 -0.44
C LEU A 239 8.23 -14.50 0.85
N HIS A 240 8.12 -13.35 1.53
CA HIS A 240 7.50 -13.29 2.85
C HIS A 240 6.13 -12.62 2.85
N ILE A 241 5.95 -11.57 2.05
CA ILE A 241 4.72 -10.77 2.12
C ILE A 241 3.71 -11.28 1.13
N LEU A 242 4.10 -11.42 -0.14
CA LEU A 242 3.20 -11.91 -1.17
C LEU A 242 2.69 -13.32 -0.83
N SER A 243 3.57 -14.20 -0.36
CA SER A 243 3.19 -15.56 0.08
C SER A 243 2.18 -15.52 1.22
N ALA A 244 2.41 -14.71 2.27
CA ALA A 244 1.49 -14.57 3.39
C ALA A 244 0.14 -13.94 2.99
N LEU A 245 0.13 -13.06 1.99
CA LEU A 245 -1.11 -12.40 1.53
C LEU A 245 -1.96 -13.28 0.62
N THR A 246 -1.38 -14.29 -0.05
CA THR A 246 -2.15 -15.15 -0.96
C THR A 246 -3.26 -15.95 -0.26
N SER A 247 -3.11 -16.29 1.02
CA SER A 247 -4.17 -16.94 1.80
C SER A 247 -5.36 -16.04 2.09
N HIS A 248 -5.18 -14.71 2.01
CA HIS A 248 -6.24 -13.72 2.25
C HIS A 248 -6.97 -13.29 0.97
N MET A 249 -6.70 -13.97 -0.15
CA MET A 249 -7.27 -13.59 -1.44
C MET A 249 -8.61 -14.25 -1.70
N PRO A 250 -9.68 -13.45 -1.94
CA PRO A 250 -10.95 -13.99 -2.37
C PRO A 250 -10.79 -14.67 -3.74
N PRO A 251 -11.34 -15.87 -3.91
CA PRO A 251 -11.17 -16.66 -5.13
C PRO A 251 -11.75 -15.99 -6.37
N ALA A 252 -12.81 -15.19 -6.23
CA ALA A 252 -13.44 -14.47 -7.34
C ALA A 252 -12.81 -13.08 -7.63
N GLY A 253 -11.64 -12.79 -7.05
CA GLY A 253 -10.82 -11.64 -7.40
C GLY A 253 -11.35 -10.33 -6.84
N TYR A 254 -11.24 -9.25 -7.63
CA TYR A 254 -11.50 -7.89 -7.14
C TYR A 254 -12.98 -7.64 -6.81
N LEU A 255 -13.91 -8.15 -7.61
CA LEU A 255 -15.34 -7.92 -7.38
C LEU A 255 -15.79 -8.45 -6.01
N GLU A 256 -15.45 -9.69 -5.69
CA GLU A 256 -15.75 -10.29 -4.38
C GLU A 256 -15.07 -9.51 -3.24
N TRP A 257 -13.82 -9.09 -3.44
CA TRP A 257 -13.09 -8.29 -2.46
C TRP A 257 -13.82 -6.98 -2.11
N VAL A 258 -14.38 -6.28 -3.12
CA VAL A 258 -15.16 -5.06 -2.91
C VAL A 258 -16.49 -5.38 -2.22
N LEU A 259 -17.20 -6.42 -2.64
CA LEU A 259 -18.47 -6.81 -2.03
C LEU A 259 -18.31 -7.18 -0.54
N GLN A 260 -17.24 -7.89 -0.18
CA GLN A 260 -16.91 -8.17 1.21
C GLN A 260 -16.65 -6.88 2.00
N SER A 261 -15.93 -5.93 1.41
CA SER A 261 -15.64 -4.63 2.04
C SER A 261 -16.93 -3.84 2.31
N LEU A 262 -17.84 -3.80 1.33
CA LEU A 262 -19.16 -3.17 1.47
C LEU A 262 -20.00 -3.86 2.53
N ALA A 263 -20.03 -5.19 2.56
CA ALA A 263 -20.78 -5.94 3.55
C ALA A 263 -20.30 -5.62 4.98
N VAL A 264 -18.97 -5.60 5.20
CA VAL A 264 -18.39 -5.23 6.50
C VAL A 264 -18.78 -3.80 6.90
N LYS A 265 -18.71 -2.85 5.96
CA LYS A 265 -19.10 -1.46 6.21
C LYS A 265 -20.57 -1.32 6.59
N VAL A 266 -21.47 -1.96 5.83
CA VAL A 266 -22.90 -1.94 6.10
C VAL A 266 -23.22 -2.59 7.45
N HIS A 267 -22.54 -3.68 7.80
CA HIS A 267 -22.69 -4.30 9.11
C HIS A 267 -22.28 -3.35 10.25
N ALA A 268 -21.14 -2.67 10.12
CA ALA A 268 -20.68 -1.70 11.11
C ALA A 268 -21.66 -0.53 11.28
N GLU A 269 -22.21 0.01 10.19
CA GLU A 269 -23.23 1.07 10.23
C GLU A 269 -24.53 0.59 10.89
N LEU A 270 -24.96 -0.64 10.61
CA LEU A 270 -26.15 -1.21 11.23
C LEU A 270 -25.98 -1.40 12.74
N GLU A 271 -24.82 -1.89 13.19
CA GLU A 271 -24.51 -2.00 14.63
C GLU A 271 -24.47 -0.62 15.31
N GLU A 272 -23.92 0.40 14.65
CA GLU A 272 -23.93 1.77 15.16
C GLU A 272 -25.36 2.29 15.35
N LEU A 273 -26.23 2.09 14.36
CA LEU A 273 -27.64 2.48 14.44
C LEU A 273 -28.40 1.73 15.55
N GLN A 274 -28.15 0.43 15.71
CA GLN A 274 -28.74 -0.37 16.78
C GLN A 274 -28.30 0.12 18.16
N ASN A 275 -27.01 0.44 18.32
CA ASN A 275 -26.45 0.98 19.55
C ASN A 275 -27.02 2.37 19.86
N ARG A 276 -27.23 3.20 18.83
CA ARG A 276 -27.85 4.53 18.97
C ARG A 276 -29.32 4.43 19.39
N SER A 277 -30.09 3.55 18.75
CA SER A 277 -31.50 3.30 19.09
C SER A 277 -31.66 2.81 20.54
N SER A 278 -30.78 1.91 20.97
CA SER A 278 -30.78 1.38 22.35
C SER A 278 -30.55 2.48 23.39
N LYS A 279 -29.60 3.40 23.12
CA LYS A 279 -29.33 4.55 23.99
C LYS A 279 -30.53 5.50 24.04
N GLU A 280 -31.14 5.83 22.91
CA GLU A 280 -32.31 6.71 22.87
C GLU A 280 -33.49 6.12 23.65
N SER A 281 -33.75 4.81 23.54
CA SER A 281 -34.81 4.12 24.30
C SER A 281 -34.67 4.28 25.82
N THR A 282 -33.44 4.23 26.34
CA THR A 282 -33.19 4.44 27.79
C THR A 282 -33.50 5.87 28.24
N VAL A 283 -33.23 6.86 27.39
CA VAL A 283 -33.51 8.28 27.69
C VAL A 283 -35.02 8.53 27.76
N TRP A 284 -35.80 7.97 26.83
CA TRP A 284 -37.27 8.08 26.87
C TRP A 284 -37.87 7.43 28.12
N LYS A 285 -37.35 6.26 28.53
CA LYS A 285 -37.78 5.58 29.77
C LYS A 285 -37.42 6.39 31.03
N ALA A 286 -36.24 7.00 31.08
CA ALA A 286 -35.84 7.86 32.21
C ALA A 286 -36.71 9.13 32.31
N LYS A 287 -37.06 9.74 31.17
CA LYS A 287 -37.89 10.96 31.14
C LYS A 287 -39.34 10.68 31.57
N HIS A 288 -39.93 9.57 31.14
CA HIS A 288 -41.30 9.20 31.55
C HIS A 288 -41.38 8.61 32.97
N GLY A 289 -40.31 7.99 33.47
CA GLY A 289 -40.24 7.49 34.84
C GLY A 289 -40.27 8.62 35.89
N ARG A 290 -39.58 9.73 35.62
CA ARG A 290 -39.47 10.86 36.56
C ARG A 290 -40.81 11.57 36.81
N SER A 291 -41.66 11.68 35.78
CA SER A 291 -42.97 12.30 35.91
C SER A 291 -43.99 11.46 36.69
N ARG A 292 -43.73 10.14 36.85
CA ARG A 292 -44.65 9.22 37.54
C ARG A 292 -44.28 9.02 39.02
N SER A 293 -43.02 9.27 39.40
CA SER A 293 -42.58 9.23 40.81
C SER A 293 -42.94 10.49 41.59
N GLU A 294 -43.05 11.66 40.96
CA GLU A 294 -43.47 12.89 41.66
C GLU A 294 -44.95 12.88 42.04
N GLY A 295 -45.81 12.22 41.25
CA GLY A 295 -47.25 12.11 41.57
C GLY A 295 -47.60 11.12 42.67
N ARG A 296 -46.67 10.25 43.10
CA ARG A 296 -46.91 9.26 44.18
C ARG A 296 -46.44 9.72 45.56
N ASN A 297 -45.55 10.70 45.65
CA ASN A 297 -45.10 11.25 46.94
C ASN A 297 -46.01 12.37 47.49
N ALA A 298 -47.03 12.79 46.74
CA ALA A 298 -47.96 13.84 47.18
C ALA A 298 -49.24 13.30 47.87
N LEU A 299 -49.42 11.98 47.97
CA LEU A 299 -50.59 11.37 48.61
C LEU A 299 -50.26 10.45 49.79
N ASP A 300 -49.00 10.40 50.24
CA ASP A 300 -48.61 9.65 51.43
C ASP A 300 -48.46 10.58 52.65
N LEU A 301 -49.54 11.28 52.96
CA LEU A 301 -49.78 11.93 54.25
C LEU A 301 -50.72 11.01 55.03
N GLY A 302 -50.19 9.93 55.60
CA GLY A 302 -51.06 9.06 56.39
C GLY A 302 -50.45 7.76 56.87
N ASP A 303 -49.88 7.86 58.06
CA ASP A 303 -50.09 6.89 59.12
C ASP A 303 -49.17 5.65 59.15
N ARG A 304 -48.27 5.74 60.14
CA ARG A 304 -48.09 4.76 61.22
C ARG A 304 -47.42 3.41 60.94
N SER A 305 -46.43 3.22 61.81
CA SER A 305 -46.06 2.02 62.57
C SER A 305 -45.33 0.90 61.83
N ASP A 306 -44.04 0.83 62.14
CA ASP A 306 -43.44 -0.32 62.84
C ASP A 306 -44.01 -1.68 62.47
N ALA A 307 -43.44 -2.30 61.44
CA ALA A 307 -43.39 -3.75 61.36
C ALA A 307 -42.15 -4.19 60.59
N GLU A 308 -41.09 -4.34 61.38
CA GLU A 308 -39.95 -5.21 61.17
C GLU A 308 -40.35 -6.54 60.51
N ARG A 309 -40.16 -6.69 59.19
CA ARG A 309 -40.12 -8.00 58.55
C ARG A 309 -38.97 -8.11 57.56
N ARG A 310 -37.94 -8.79 58.05
CA ARG A 310 -36.94 -9.59 57.33
C ARG A 310 -37.50 -10.13 56.01
N SER A 311 -37.00 -9.64 54.90
CA SER A 311 -37.06 -10.33 53.61
C SER A 311 -35.62 -10.50 53.12
N ARG A 312 -35.09 -11.71 53.32
CA ARG A 312 -33.83 -12.16 52.75
C ARG A 312 -34.02 -12.28 51.23
N SER A 313 -33.28 -11.49 50.46
CA SER A 313 -33.18 -11.69 49.02
C SER A 313 -32.35 -12.95 48.73
N PRO A 314 -32.75 -13.79 47.74
CA PRO A 314 -31.97 -14.97 47.36
C PRO A 314 -30.71 -14.54 46.61
N LEU A 315 -29.58 -15.18 46.96
CA LEU A 315 -28.31 -15.07 46.25
C LEU A 315 -28.47 -15.55 44.79
N PRO A 316 -27.86 -14.86 43.81
CA PRO A 316 -27.79 -15.38 42.45
C PRO A 316 -26.84 -16.58 42.41
N LEU A 317 -27.39 -17.72 41.99
CA LEU A 317 -26.68 -18.96 41.70
C LEU A 317 -25.61 -18.67 40.63
N SER A 318 -24.34 -18.76 41.02
CA SER A 318 -23.22 -18.74 40.08
C SER A 318 -23.10 -20.13 39.46
N THR A 319 -23.48 -20.26 38.19
CA THR A 319 -23.18 -21.45 37.38
C THR A 319 -21.75 -21.33 36.82
N PRO A 320 -20.86 -22.31 37.08
CA PRO A 320 -19.60 -22.39 36.37
C PRO A 320 -19.88 -22.98 34.98
N PHE A 321 -19.81 -22.15 33.94
CA PHE A 321 -19.72 -22.64 32.57
C PHE A 321 -18.31 -23.23 32.39
N ASN A 322 -18.25 -24.55 32.42
CA ASN A 322 -17.07 -25.31 32.01
C ASN A 322 -16.71 -24.93 30.57
N SER A 323 -15.52 -24.33 30.42
CA SER A 323 -14.83 -24.19 29.14
C SER A 323 -14.38 -25.58 28.70
N ALA A 324 -15.19 -26.25 27.89
CA ALA A 324 -14.79 -27.45 27.18
C ALA A 324 -14.08 -27.02 25.89
N ASP A 325 -12.77 -27.27 25.86
CA ASP A 325 -11.93 -27.30 24.66
C ASP A 325 -12.60 -28.09 23.54
N ALA A 326 -13.07 -27.39 22.51
CA ALA A 326 -13.35 -27.97 21.21
C ALA A 326 -12.19 -27.60 20.28
N ALA A 327 -11.16 -28.46 20.29
CA ALA A 327 -10.13 -28.48 19.26
C ALA A 327 -10.80 -28.69 17.89
N TYR A 328 -10.79 -27.67 17.05
CA TYR A 328 -11.08 -27.83 15.63
C TYR A 328 -9.89 -28.55 14.99
N PRO A 329 -10.10 -29.67 14.28
CA PRO A 329 -9.05 -30.29 13.49
C PRO A 329 -8.73 -29.40 12.29
N ASP A 330 -7.45 -29.11 12.09
CA ASP A 330 -6.89 -28.52 10.87
C ASP A 330 -7.29 -29.37 9.66
N PRO A 331 -7.99 -28.83 8.65
CA PRO A 331 -8.35 -29.59 7.46
C PRO A 331 -7.22 -29.73 6.44
N TRP A 332 -5.99 -29.29 6.75
CA TRP A 332 -4.86 -29.33 5.82
C TRP A 332 -3.54 -29.58 6.53
N THR A 333 -3.32 -30.83 6.95
CA THR A 333 -1.99 -31.42 7.14
C THR A 333 -1.84 -32.65 6.28
#